data_AF-A0A517ZYS4-F1
#
_entry.id   AF-A0A517ZYS4-F1
#
_cell.length_a   1.000
_cell.length_b   1.000
_cell.length_c   1.000
_cell.angle_alpha   90.00
_cell.angle_beta   90.00
_cell.angle_gamma   90.00
#
_symmetry.space_group_name_H-M   'P 1'
#
loop_
_entity.id
_entity.type
_entity.pdbx_description
1 polymer ?
#
loop_
_entity_poly.entity_id
_entity_poly.type
_entity_poly.pdbx_seq_one_letter_code
_entity_poly.pdbx_strand_id
1 'polypeptide(L)'
;MKNYELLGYEVNEVTRNYSKYLRERRGELHGCPRATFRRSHIEILLDYPCLQQLGYEEIGDVSAELEEGLALVVDYFHGDWWRAENIRRIERESPELLHIKPWMNVDAIILDNSQDMDRSNPDCKFEWHDELRSGIIFGGLLEKWDEVAHICAALDADVSPEYSAGTIIDEYFQYYLCVAGKLSGQWDAGFEKLLESAKKCRQKRLRDLLAAWEAAVAGNQAAFDKAFPAAIKSFLKREDDPSEYFGVAMDETVIGLITKRAGLSFPDMSDKLNAAVMTRKSLGLDSTP
;
A
#
# COMPACT_ATOMS: atom_id res chain seq x y z
N MET A 1 -7.62 16.97 -20.37
CA MET A 1 -8.53 16.77 -19.23
C MET A 1 -7.72 16.10 -18.14
N LYS A 2 -7.79 16.57 -16.90
CA LYS A 2 -7.11 15.95 -15.76
C LYS A 2 -7.92 14.76 -15.27
N ASN A 3 -7.26 13.81 -14.60
CA ASN A 3 -7.91 12.57 -14.18
C ASN A 3 -8.97 12.81 -13.10
N TYR A 4 -8.76 13.77 -12.19
CA TYR A 4 -9.80 14.16 -11.23
C TYR A 4 -11.10 14.64 -11.92
N GLU A 5 -11.00 15.31 -13.08
CA GLU A 5 -12.17 15.79 -13.86
C GLU A 5 -12.94 14.61 -14.46
N LEU A 6 -12.21 13.61 -15.00
CA LEU A 6 -12.80 12.39 -15.54
C LEU A 6 -13.54 11.58 -14.47
N LEU A 7 -13.03 11.61 -13.24
CA LEU A 7 -13.61 10.91 -12.10
C LEU A 7 -14.79 11.68 -11.49
N GLY A 8 -14.89 12.99 -11.75
CA GLY A 8 -15.94 13.86 -11.22
C GLY A 8 -15.62 14.44 -9.84
N TYR A 9 -14.34 14.49 -9.46
CA TYR A 9 -13.91 15.07 -8.20
C TYR A 9 -13.78 16.60 -8.30
N GLU A 10 -14.29 17.29 -7.30
CA GLU A 10 -14.13 18.74 -7.17
C GLU A 10 -12.81 19.08 -6.49
N VAL A 11 -12.02 19.97 -7.12
CA VAL A 11 -10.79 20.48 -6.51
C VAL A 11 -11.15 21.55 -5.48
N ASN A 12 -11.14 21.20 -4.20
CA ASN A 12 -11.34 22.16 -3.12
C ASN A 12 -9.99 22.71 -2.59
N GLU A 13 -10.07 23.69 -1.70
CA GLU A 13 -8.89 24.34 -1.10
C GLU A 13 -8.02 23.37 -0.28
N VAL A 14 -8.63 22.36 0.35
CA VAL A 14 -7.91 21.32 1.11
C VAL A 14 -7.01 20.53 0.17
N THR A 15 -7.54 20.06 -0.96
CA THR A 15 -6.74 19.34 -1.97
C THR A 15 -5.61 20.19 -2.54
N ARG A 16 -5.84 21.50 -2.76
CA ARG A 16 -4.80 22.41 -3.26
C ARG A 16 -3.66 22.64 -2.27
N ASN A 17 -3.98 22.67 -0.97
CA ASN A 17 -2.98 22.87 0.08
C ASN A 17 -2.39 21.54 0.59
N TYR A 18 -2.94 20.40 0.16
CA TYR A 18 -2.56 19.10 0.68
C TYR A 18 -1.09 18.78 0.44
N SER A 19 -0.57 19.04 -0.76
CA SER A 19 0.84 18.77 -1.05
C SER A 19 1.80 19.62 -0.23
N LYS A 20 1.43 20.85 0.10
CA LYS A 20 2.19 21.70 1.02
C LYS A 20 2.21 21.07 2.42
N TYR A 21 1.05 20.63 2.90
CA TYR A 21 0.94 19.91 4.18
C TYR A 21 1.80 18.63 4.19
N LEU A 22 1.79 17.83 3.11
CA LEU A 22 2.63 16.63 2.98
C LEU A 22 4.12 16.97 3.08
N ARG A 23 4.58 18.02 2.38
CA ARG A 23 5.99 18.47 2.43
C ARG A 23 6.41 18.90 3.83
N GLU A 24 5.55 19.63 4.54
CA GLU A 24 5.80 20.06 5.93
C GLU A 24 5.88 18.84 6.87
N ARG A 25 4.95 17.89 6.73
CA ARG A 25 4.90 16.67 7.56
C ARG A 25 6.06 15.73 7.30
N ARG A 26 6.50 15.54 6.06
CA ARG A 26 7.59 14.62 5.70
C ARG A 26 8.87 14.90 6.50
N GLY A 27 9.22 16.17 6.67
CA GLY A 27 10.39 16.57 7.46
C GLY A 27 10.31 16.18 8.95
N GLU A 28 9.10 16.05 9.50
CA GLU A 28 8.88 15.65 10.91
C GLU A 28 8.96 14.14 11.12
N LEU A 29 8.81 13.34 10.06
CA LEU A 29 8.70 11.88 10.16
C LEU A 29 10.01 11.16 9.84
N HIS A 30 10.89 11.80 9.07
CA HIS A 30 12.11 11.19 8.57
C HIS A 30 13.01 10.69 9.72
N GLY A 31 13.35 9.40 9.69
CA GLY A 31 14.25 8.78 10.68
C GLY A 31 13.62 8.48 12.05
N CYS A 32 12.36 8.82 12.29
CA CYS A 32 11.70 8.55 13.57
C CYS A 32 11.48 7.04 13.77
N PRO A 33 12.03 6.41 14.83
CA PRO A 33 11.94 4.98 15.00
C PRO A 33 10.66 4.61 15.77
N ARG A 34 9.50 5.10 15.32
CA ARG A 34 8.19 4.77 15.88
C ARG A 34 7.30 4.20 14.78
N ALA A 35 6.60 3.10 15.07
CA ALA A 35 5.74 2.45 14.09
C ALA A 35 4.76 3.43 13.44
N THR A 36 4.02 4.18 14.26
CA THR A 36 3.07 5.21 13.80
C THR A 36 3.67 6.26 12.87
N PHE A 37 4.89 6.75 13.16
CA PHE A 37 5.55 7.76 12.32
C PHE A 37 6.00 7.18 10.98
N ARG A 38 6.51 5.94 10.99
CA ARG A 38 6.93 5.25 9.78
C ARG A 38 5.77 4.96 8.85
N ARG A 39 4.65 4.47 9.40
CA ARG A 39 3.41 4.24 8.65
C ARG A 39 2.88 5.52 8.02
N SER A 40 2.79 6.61 8.80
CA SER A 40 2.44 7.92 8.23
C SER A 40 3.42 8.40 7.16
N HIS A 41 4.71 8.08 7.26
CA HIS A 41 5.68 8.48 6.24
C HIS A 41 5.51 7.66 4.94
N ILE A 42 5.25 6.36 5.06
CA ILE A 42 4.88 5.49 3.93
C ILE A 42 3.63 6.02 3.21
N GLU A 43 2.59 6.36 3.97
CA GLU A 43 1.34 6.93 3.45
C GLU A 43 1.58 8.24 2.69
N ILE A 44 2.33 9.18 3.29
CA ILE A 44 2.68 10.45 2.64
C ILE A 44 3.43 10.24 1.32
N LEU A 45 4.36 9.28 1.28
CA LEU A 45 5.10 8.96 0.05
C LEU A 45 4.22 8.33 -1.03
N LEU A 46 3.14 7.65 -0.64
CA LEU A 46 2.13 7.10 -1.54
C LEU A 46 1.15 8.16 -2.05
N ASP A 47 0.91 9.22 -1.29
CA ASP A 47 0.03 10.31 -1.71
C ASP A 47 0.61 11.09 -2.90
N TYR A 48 1.93 11.26 -2.99
CA TYR A 48 2.55 11.96 -4.13
C TYR A 48 2.22 11.35 -5.50
N PRO A 49 2.44 10.05 -5.75
CA PRO A 49 2.02 9.44 -7.01
C PRO A 49 0.49 9.46 -7.20
N CYS A 50 -0.31 9.41 -6.13
CA CYS A 50 -1.77 9.58 -6.23
C CYS A 50 -2.16 10.99 -6.72
N LEU A 51 -1.55 12.04 -6.17
CA LEU A 51 -1.77 13.43 -6.59
C LEU A 51 -1.35 13.64 -8.05
N GLN A 52 -0.23 13.06 -8.46
CA GLN A 52 0.22 13.10 -9.86
C GLN A 52 -0.71 12.33 -10.79
N GLN A 53 -1.11 11.11 -10.40
CA GLN A 53 -2.07 10.29 -11.13
C GLN A 53 -3.35 11.07 -11.42
N LEU A 54 -3.87 11.80 -10.43
CA LEU A 54 -5.10 12.57 -10.58
C LEU A 54 -4.88 13.87 -11.36
N GLY A 55 -3.63 14.31 -11.45
CA GLY A 55 -3.22 15.53 -12.11
C GLY A 55 -3.47 16.78 -11.25
N TYR A 56 -3.52 16.62 -9.93
CA TYR A 56 -3.58 17.72 -8.96
C TYR A 56 -2.24 18.47 -8.87
N GLU A 57 -1.13 17.74 -8.93
CA GLU A 57 0.21 18.31 -8.86
C GLU A 57 1.16 17.53 -9.77
N GLU A 58 2.18 18.21 -10.29
CA GLU A 58 3.31 17.59 -10.96
C GLU A 58 4.43 17.38 -9.95
N ILE A 59 4.80 16.13 -9.70
CA ILE A 59 5.86 15.76 -8.77
C ILE A 59 7.15 15.63 -9.56
N GLY A 60 8.14 16.45 -9.22
CA GLY A 60 9.35 16.62 -10.03
C GLY A 60 10.14 15.33 -10.24
N ASP A 61 10.28 14.50 -9.21
CA ASP A 61 10.97 13.21 -9.28
C ASP A 61 10.15 12.11 -8.60
N VAL A 62 9.09 11.65 -9.28
CA VAL A 62 8.27 10.53 -8.79
C VAL A 62 9.10 9.29 -8.53
N SER A 63 10.13 9.04 -9.33
CA SER A 63 10.97 7.84 -9.15
C SER A 63 11.67 7.88 -7.79
N ALA A 64 12.27 9.01 -7.42
CA ALA A 64 12.91 9.17 -6.11
C ALA A 64 11.91 9.00 -4.95
N GLU A 65 10.70 9.54 -5.07
CA GLU A 65 9.65 9.37 -4.04
C GLU A 65 9.24 7.89 -3.88
N LEU A 66 9.07 7.18 -4.99
CA LEU A 66 8.77 5.74 -4.96
C LEU A 66 9.94 4.93 -4.39
N GLU A 67 11.18 5.31 -4.68
CA GLU A 67 12.37 4.62 -4.17
C GLU A 67 12.52 4.79 -2.65
N GLU A 68 12.31 5.99 -2.13
CA GLU A 68 12.29 6.23 -0.68
C GLU A 68 11.15 5.46 -0.02
N GLY A 69 9.95 5.49 -0.62
CA GLY A 69 8.79 4.75 -0.12
C GLY A 69 9.06 3.25 -0.05
N LEU A 70 9.63 2.68 -1.12
CA LEU A 70 9.97 1.27 -1.16
C LEU A 70 11.00 0.89 -0.09
N ALA A 71 12.09 1.66 0.02
CA ALA A 71 13.12 1.42 1.02
C ALA A 71 12.56 1.48 2.45
N LEU A 72 11.65 2.43 2.70
CA LEU A 72 11.00 2.58 4.00
C LEU A 72 10.07 1.41 4.33
N VAL A 73 9.34 0.88 3.35
CA VAL A 73 8.51 -0.33 3.53
C VAL A 73 9.38 -1.56 3.78
N VAL A 74 10.49 -1.73 3.06
CA VAL A 74 11.46 -2.81 3.33
C VAL A 74 11.95 -2.73 4.77
N ASP A 75 12.37 -1.54 5.22
CA ASP A 75 12.83 -1.31 6.59
C ASP A 75 11.68 -1.47 7.61
N TYR A 76 10.43 -1.16 7.26
CA TYR A 76 9.27 -1.39 8.11
C TYR A 76 9.11 -2.88 8.46
N PHE A 77 9.14 -3.75 7.44
CA PHE A 77 8.91 -5.19 7.61
C PHE A 77 10.14 -5.95 8.12
N HIS A 78 11.35 -5.60 7.66
CA HIS A 78 12.57 -6.38 7.91
C HIS A 78 13.62 -5.64 8.74
N GLY A 79 13.41 -4.36 8.99
CA GLY A 79 14.33 -3.53 9.77
C GLY A 79 14.30 -3.85 11.25
N ASP A 80 15.36 -3.41 11.91
CA ASP A 80 15.57 -3.56 13.35
C ASP A 80 15.35 -2.25 14.11
N TRP A 81 14.85 -1.22 13.44
CA TRP A 81 14.62 0.14 13.97
C TRP A 81 13.80 0.17 15.25
N TRP A 82 12.89 -0.79 15.45
CA TRP A 82 11.99 -0.89 16.58
C TRP A 82 12.62 -1.57 17.80
N ARG A 83 13.75 -2.28 17.62
CA ARG A 83 14.39 -3.07 18.68
C ARG A 83 15.02 -2.16 19.72
N ALA A 84 14.95 -2.59 20.99
CA ALA A 84 15.48 -1.86 22.14
C ALA A 84 16.94 -1.37 21.94
N GLU A 85 17.82 -2.22 21.40
CA GLU A 85 19.22 -1.87 21.15
C GLU A 85 19.35 -0.68 20.19
N ASN A 86 18.59 -0.66 19.10
CA ASN A 86 18.63 0.42 18.11
C ASN A 86 18.00 1.70 18.63
N ILE A 87 16.89 1.61 19.36
CA ILE A 87 16.31 2.79 20.01
C ILE A 87 17.32 3.42 20.98
N ARG A 88 17.99 2.59 21.80
CA ARG A 88 19.03 3.06 22.72
C ARG A 88 20.27 3.61 22.01
N ARG A 89 20.59 3.11 20.82
CA ARG A 89 21.64 3.69 19.97
C ARG A 89 21.22 5.09 19.50
N ILE A 90 20.02 5.24 18.97
CA ILE A 90 19.48 6.53 18.52
C ILE A 90 19.42 7.52 19.69
N GLU A 91 19.01 7.10 20.89
CA GLU A 91 19.04 7.94 22.10
C GLU A 91 20.42 8.55 22.38
N ARG A 92 21.50 7.80 22.12
CA ARG A 92 22.87 8.27 22.36
C ARG A 92 23.42 9.11 21.22
N GLU A 93 23.10 8.75 19.98
CA GLU A 93 23.76 9.28 18.78
C GLU A 93 22.98 10.41 18.11
N SER A 94 21.64 10.35 18.15
CA SER A 94 20.74 11.29 17.46
C SER A 94 19.39 11.40 18.20
N PRO A 95 19.38 11.85 19.47
CA PRO A 95 18.18 11.85 20.32
C PRO A 95 17.01 12.67 19.77
N GLU A 96 17.29 13.66 18.91
CA GLU A 96 16.28 14.46 18.22
C GLU A 96 15.35 13.63 17.34
N LEU A 97 15.83 12.52 16.77
CA LEU A 97 15.02 11.61 15.93
C LEU A 97 13.96 10.85 16.73
N LEU A 98 14.06 10.80 18.05
CA LEU A 98 13.09 10.08 18.88
C LEU A 98 11.78 10.87 19.06
N HIS A 99 11.76 12.17 18.76
CA HIS A 99 10.61 13.05 18.95
C HIS A 99 9.90 12.83 20.31
N ILE A 100 10.69 12.70 21.37
CA ILE A 100 10.18 12.38 22.71
C ILE A 100 9.32 13.55 23.22
N LYS A 101 8.03 13.28 23.46
CA LYS A 101 7.13 14.25 24.11
C LYS A 101 7.47 14.38 25.60
N PRO A 102 7.17 15.51 26.26
CA PRO A 102 7.54 15.73 27.67
C PRO A 102 7.06 14.66 28.67
N TRP A 103 6.03 13.89 28.31
CA TRP A 103 5.44 12.83 29.13
C TRP A 103 5.86 11.41 28.72
N MET A 104 6.78 11.27 27.76
CA MET A 104 7.31 10.00 27.29
C MET A 104 8.79 9.85 27.66
N ASN A 105 9.27 8.62 27.66
CA ASN A 105 10.69 8.29 27.76
C ASN A 105 11.03 7.19 26.74
N VAL A 106 12.31 6.83 26.65
CA VAL A 106 12.79 5.81 25.71
C VAL A 106 12.20 4.43 25.99
N ASP A 107 12.00 4.06 27.26
CA ASP A 107 11.38 2.76 27.60
C ASP A 107 9.94 2.67 27.11
N ALA A 108 9.18 3.77 27.15
CA ALA A 108 7.84 3.83 26.57
C ALA A 108 7.87 3.63 25.04
N ILE A 109 8.84 4.24 24.34
CA ILE A 109 9.00 4.03 22.88
C ILE A 109 9.31 2.56 22.57
N ILE A 110 10.22 1.95 23.33
CA ILE A 110 10.59 0.54 23.17
C ILE A 110 9.36 -0.36 23.39
N LEU A 111 8.57 -0.08 24.43
CA LEU A 111 7.36 -0.84 24.74
C LEU A 111 6.32 -0.70 23.64
N ASP A 112 5.99 0.53 23.22
CA ASP A 112 5.03 0.82 22.15
C ASP A 112 5.44 0.07 20.87
N ASN A 113 6.69 0.21 20.45
CA ASN A 113 7.21 -0.44 19.26
C ASN A 113 7.19 -1.98 19.35
N SER A 114 7.49 -2.56 20.51
CA SER A 114 7.41 -4.00 20.70
C SER A 114 5.95 -4.49 20.64
N GLN A 115 4.99 -3.72 21.14
CA GLN A 115 3.58 -4.03 20.97
C GLN A 115 3.16 -3.97 19.49
N ASP A 116 3.76 -3.08 18.70
CA ASP A 116 3.40 -2.93 17.29
C ASP A 116 4.13 -3.92 16.36
N MET A 117 5.36 -4.34 16.69
CA MET A 117 6.23 -5.07 15.73
C MET A 117 6.67 -6.46 16.19
N ASP A 118 6.66 -6.77 17.49
CA ASP A 118 7.12 -8.07 17.98
C ASP A 118 6.05 -9.15 17.84
N ARG A 119 6.06 -9.86 16.71
CA ARG A 119 5.11 -10.96 16.44
C ARG A 119 5.17 -12.13 17.45
N SER A 120 6.19 -12.21 18.31
CA SER A 120 6.24 -13.20 19.40
C SER A 120 5.40 -12.80 20.61
N ASN A 121 5.03 -11.52 20.70
CA ASN A 121 4.13 -10.98 21.71
C ASN A 121 2.67 -11.38 21.36
N PRO A 122 1.93 -12.07 22.24
CA PRO A 122 0.53 -12.42 21.99
C PRO A 122 -0.40 -11.21 21.86
N ASP A 123 0.00 -10.05 22.40
CA ASP A 123 -0.73 -8.78 22.29
C ASP A 123 -0.24 -7.91 21.14
N CYS A 124 0.55 -8.47 20.20
CA CYS A 124 1.08 -7.72 19.08
C CYS A 124 -0.04 -7.15 18.20
N LYS A 125 0.02 -5.84 17.92
CA LYS A 125 -0.91 -5.10 17.06
C LYS A 125 -0.25 -4.77 15.73
N PHE A 126 0.32 -5.80 15.12
CA PHE A 126 1.02 -5.63 13.85
C PHE A 126 0.07 -5.12 12.76
N GLU A 127 0.25 -3.87 12.38
CA GLU A 127 -0.43 -3.23 11.25
C GLU A 127 0.46 -3.40 10.02
N TRP A 128 -0.03 -4.05 8.98
CA TRP A 128 0.76 -4.51 7.84
C TRP A 128 0.08 -4.31 6.49
N HIS A 129 -1.25 -4.18 6.43
CA HIS A 129 -2.05 -4.18 5.22
C HIS A 129 -1.74 -2.98 4.34
N ASP A 130 -1.77 -1.78 4.91
CA ASP A 130 -1.54 -0.55 4.15
C ASP A 130 -0.06 -0.44 3.74
N GLU A 131 0.86 -0.85 4.59
CA GLU A 131 2.30 -0.87 4.30
C GLU A 131 2.63 -1.91 3.23
N LEU A 132 2.02 -3.10 3.29
CA LEU A 132 2.15 -4.14 2.25
C LEU A 132 1.63 -3.62 0.91
N ARG A 133 0.42 -3.06 0.89
CA ARG A 133 -0.20 -2.48 -0.31
C ARG A 133 0.68 -1.39 -0.91
N SER A 134 1.20 -0.50 -0.07
CA SER A 134 2.12 0.58 -0.47
C SER A 134 3.41 0.01 -1.06
N GLY A 135 4.04 -0.97 -0.40
CA GLY A 135 5.24 -1.63 -0.88
C GLY A 135 5.07 -2.32 -2.24
N ILE A 136 3.94 -3.00 -2.45
CA ILE A 136 3.63 -3.60 -3.75
C ILE A 136 3.45 -2.53 -4.82
N ILE A 137 2.80 -1.39 -4.50
CA ILE A 137 2.63 -0.29 -5.44
C ILE A 137 3.97 0.37 -5.77
N PHE A 138 4.77 0.73 -4.77
CA PHE A 138 6.09 1.33 -4.96
C PHE A 138 6.99 0.42 -5.80
N GLY A 139 7.17 -0.83 -5.36
CA GLY A 139 8.05 -1.77 -6.04
C GLY A 139 7.51 -2.21 -7.40
N GLY A 140 6.19 -2.33 -7.56
CA GLY A 140 5.57 -2.66 -8.84
C GLY A 140 5.68 -1.54 -9.86
N LEU A 141 5.50 -0.27 -9.45
CA LEU A 141 5.72 0.89 -10.32
C LEU A 141 7.19 1.05 -10.69
N LEU A 142 8.12 0.74 -9.78
CA LEU A 142 9.56 0.73 -10.04
C LEU A 142 10.06 -0.53 -10.75
N GLU A 143 9.22 -1.54 -10.94
CA GLU A 143 9.57 -2.87 -11.47
C GLU A 143 10.64 -3.61 -10.63
N LYS A 144 10.79 -3.27 -9.34
CA LYS A 144 11.69 -3.90 -8.35
C LYS A 144 11.02 -5.11 -7.68
N TRP A 145 10.68 -6.12 -8.48
CA TRP A 145 9.89 -7.27 -8.02
C TRP A 145 10.59 -8.16 -6.99
N ASP A 146 11.92 -8.17 -6.92
CA ASP A 146 12.66 -8.90 -5.89
C ASP A 146 12.47 -8.25 -4.51
N GLU A 147 12.43 -6.92 -4.44
CA GLU A 147 12.11 -6.21 -3.19
C GLU A 147 10.65 -6.39 -2.79
N VAL A 148 9.72 -6.40 -3.76
CA VAL A 148 8.31 -6.74 -3.50
C VAL A 148 8.20 -8.16 -2.92
N ALA A 149 8.88 -9.13 -3.51
CA ALA A 149 8.90 -10.51 -3.00
C ALA A 149 9.49 -10.57 -1.58
N HIS A 150 10.55 -9.80 -1.31
CA HIS A 150 11.16 -9.69 0.01
C HIS A 150 10.18 -9.10 1.04
N ILE A 151 9.50 -7.99 0.75
CA ILE A 151 8.45 -7.41 1.60
C ILE A 151 7.38 -8.45 1.90
N CYS A 152 6.83 -9.09 0.85
CA CYS A 152 5.78 -10.09 1.01
C CYS A 152 6.21 -11.31 1.84
N ALA A 153 7.50 -11.66 1.86
CA ALA A 153 8.03 -12.78 2.65
C ALA A 153 8.04 -12.53 4.17
N ALA A 154 7.71 -11.31 4.64
CA ALA A 154 7.51 -11.03 6.06
C ALA A 154 6.18 -11.57 6.60
N LEU A 155 5.26 -11.94 5.71
CA LEU A 155 3.90 -12.39 6.03
C LEU A 155 3.71 -13.86 5.66
N ASP A 156 3.16 -14.61 6.61
CA ASP A 156 2.74 -16.00 6.44
C ASP A 156 1.22 -16.11 6.60
N ALA A 157 0.68 -17.31 6.34
CA ALA A 157 -0.76 -17.54 6.41
C ALA A 157 -1.34 -17.49 7.85
N ASP A 158 -0.50 -17.48 8.88
CA ASP A 158 -0.91 -17.47 10.28
C ASP A 158 -0.95 -16.04 10.87
N VAL A 159 -0.54 -15.02 10.08
CA VAL A 159 -0.73 -13.61 10.45
C VAL A 159 -2.22 -13.32 10.64
N SER A 160 -2.56 -12.73 11.78
CA SER A 160 -3.94 -12.38 12.09
C SER A 160 -4.39 -11.12 11.33
N PRO A 161 -5.68 -11.04 10.94
CA PRO A 161 -6.26 -9.79 10.42
C PRO A 161 -6.10 -8.64 11.41
N GLU A 162 -5.91 -7.43 10.88
CA GLU A 162 -5.84 -6.23 11.71
C GLU A 162 -7.20 -5.82 12.26
N TYR A 163 -7.17 -5.12 13.40
CA TYR A 163 -8.36 -4.47 13.91
C TYR A 163 -8.59 -3.14 13.16
N SER A 164 -9.56 -3.14 12.25
CA SER A 164 -9.94 -1.97 11.44
C SER A 164 -11.20 -1.24 11.95
N ALA A 165 -11.66 -1.53 13.18
CA ALA A 165 -12.94 -1.03 13.70
C ALA A 165 -14.14 -1.27 12.75
N GLY A 166 -14.07 -2.31 11.90
CA GLY A 166 -15.12 -2.66 10.94
C GLY A 166 -15.10 -1.86 9.64
N THR A 167 -14.09 -1.02 9.39
CA THR A 167 -13.93 -0.32 8.10
C THR A 167 -13.48 -1.27 7.00
N ILE A 168 -12.68 -2.29 7.35
CA ILE A 168 -12.19 -3.34 6.47
C ILE A 168 -12.62 -4.69 7.03
N ILE A 169 -13.23 -5.53 6.20
CA ILE A 169 -13.64 -6.89 6.60
C ILE A 169 -12.47 -7.86 6.58
N ASP A 170 -12.51 -8.90 7.43
CA ASP A 170 -11.44 -9.89 7.56
C ASP A 170 -11.05 -10.53 6.22
N GLU A 171 -12.01 -10.76 5.32
CA GLU A 171 -11.74 -11.37 4.01
C GLU A 171 -10.84 -10.50 3.10
N TYR A 172 -10.79 -9.18 3.31
CA TYR A 172 -9.86 -8.30 2.61
C TYR A 172 -8.42 -8.53 3.06
N PHE A 173 -8.19 -8.67 4.37
CA PHE A 173 -6.87 -9.04 4.91
C PHE A 173 -6.45 -10.43 4.40
N GLN A 174 -7.36 -11.40 4.41
CA GLN A 174 -7.11 -12.74 3.88
C GLN A 174 -6.72 -12.70 2.39
N TYR A 175 -7.38 -11.86 1.59
CA TYR A 175 -7.01 -11.62 0.20
C TYR A 175 -5.58 -11.08 0.06
N TYR A 176 -5.20 -10.07 0.84
CA TYR A 176 -3.85 -9.50 0.77
C TYR A 176 -2.76 -10.45 1.27
N LEU A 177 -3.04 -11.30 2.27
CA LEU A 177 -2.14 -12.40 2.63
C LEU A 177 -1.94 -13.36 1.45
N CYS A 178 -3.00 -13.67 0.69
CA CYS A 178 -2.86 -14.48 -0.52
C CYS A 178 -2.01 -13.77 -1.59
N VAL A 179 -2.17 -12.47 -1.78
CA VAL A 179 -1.30 -11.68 -2.68
C VAL A 179 0.16 -11.80 -2.22
N ALA A 180 0.43 -11.60 -0.93
CA ALA A 180 1.77 -11.72 -0.37
C ALA A 180 2.37 -13.11 -0.59
N GLY A 181 1.65 -14.18 -0.24
CA GLY A 181 2.10 -15.56 -0.41
C GLY A 181 2.41 -15.94 -1.87
N LYS A 182 1.64 -15.40 -2.84
CA LYS A 182 1.94 -15.57 -4.27
C LYS A 182 3.20 -14.81 -4.69
N LEU A 183 3.34 -13.55 -4.26
CA LEU A 183 4.45 -12.71 -4.69
C LEU A 183 5.79 -13.09 -4.04
N SER A 184 5.77 -13.62 -2.82
CA SER A 184 6.96 -14.13 -2.10
C SER A 184 7.39 -15.53 -2.57
N GLY A 185 6.51 -16.27 -3.25
CA GLY A 185 6.75 -17.66 -3.62
C GLY A 185 6.59 -18.66 -2.47
N GLN A 186 6.05 -18.24 -1.32
CA GLN A 186 5.85 -19.07 -0.12
C GLN A 186 4.44 -19.69 -0.04
N TRP A 187 3.79 -19.90 -1.19
CA TRP A 187 2.42 -20.40 -1.25
C TRP A 187 2.29 -21.83 -0.72
N ASP A 188 1.36 -22.05 0.22
CA ASP A 188 1.12 -23.33 0.88
C ASP A 188 -0.38 -23.59 1.15
N ALA A 189 -0.69 -24.65 1.90
CA ALA A 189 -2.06 -25.02 2.24
C ALA A 189 -2.78 -24.04 3.19
N GLY A 190 -2.03 -23.21 3.94
CA GLY A 190 -2.59 -22.14 4.75
C GLY A 190 -3.19 -21.05 3.87
N PHE A 191 -2.43 -20.58 2.87
CA PHE A 191 -2.91 -19.58 1.92
C PHE A 191 -4.11 -20.07 1.09
N GLU A 192 -4.16 -21.35 0.69
CA GLU A 192 -5.34 -21.90 0.02
C GLU A 192 -6.61 -21.81 0.88
N LYS A 193 -6.50 -22.04 2.20
CA LYS A 193 -7.64 -21.89 3.12
C LYS A 193 -8.09 -20.44 3.23
N LEU A 194 -7.13 -19.50 3.30
CA LEU A 194 -7.43 -18.07 3.32
C LEU A 194 -8.15 -17.65 2.03
N LEU A 195 -7.69 -18.13 0.87
CA LEU A 195 -8.33 -17.84 -0.41
C LEU A 195 -9.77 -18.38 -0.48
N GLU A 196 -9.98 -19.64 -0.08
CA GLU A 196 -11.33 -20.23 -0.04
C GLU A 196 -12.25 -19.56 0.98
N SER A 197 -11.68 -18.96 2.04
CA SER A 197 -12.42 -18.10 2.97
C SER A 197 -12.80 -16.78 2.30
N ALA A 198 -11.84 -16.06 1.71
CA ALA A 198 -12.06 -14.78 1.04
C ALA A 198 -13.12 -14.89 -0.09
N LYS A 199 -13.14 -16.00 -0.83
CA LYS A 199 -14.15 -16.29 -1.87
C LYS A 199 -15.58 -16.40 -1.36
N LYS A 200 -15.79 -16.70 -0.08
CA LYS A 200 -17.12 -16.76 0.53
C LYS A 200 -17.68 -15.37 0.86
N CYS A 201 -16.85 -14.33 0.77
CA CYS A 201 -17.27 -12.95 1.00
C CYS A 201 -18.43 -12.57 0.08
N ARG A 202 -19.49 -11.99 0.67
CA ARG A 202 -20.68 -11.55 -0.08
C ARG A 202 -20.50 -10.17 -0.70
N GLN A 203 -19.53 -9.39 -0.24
CA GLN A 203 -19.30 -8.03 -0.74
C GLN A 203 -18.89 -8.10 -2.22
N LYS A 204 -19.66 -7.40 -3.06
CA LYS A 204 -19.44 -7.42 -4.52
C LYS A 204 -18.03 -6.94 -4.87
N ARG A 205 -17.54 -5.91 -4.18
CA ARG A 205 -16.24 -5.30 -4.39
C ARG A 205 -15.11 -6.33 -4.28
N LEU A 206 -15.01 -7.05 -3.17
CA LEU A 206 -13.99 -8.08 -2.98
C LEU A 206 -14.13 -9.21 -4.01
N ARG A 207 -15.37 -9.61 -4.36
CA ARG A 207 -15.57 -10.64 -5.38
C ARG A 207 -15.07 -10.23 -6.76
N ASP A 208 -15.30 -8.99 -7.18
CA ASP A 208 -14.77 -8.51 -8.46
C ASP A 208 -13.24 -8.36 -8.42
N LEU A 209 -12.69 -7.93 -7.29
CA LEU A 209 -11.25 -7.82 -7.06
C LEU A 209 -10.58 -9.21 -7.13
N LEU A 210 -11.13 -10.19 -6.43
CA LEU A 210 -10.68 -11.60 -6.48
C LEU A 210 -10.73 -12.15 -7.90
N ALA A 211 -11.81 -11.90 -8.65
CA ALA A 211 -11.92 -12.38 -10.02
C ALA A 211 -10.82 -11.80 -10.93
N ALA A 212 -10.46 -10.52 -10.74
CA ALA A 212 -9.38 -9.88 -11.50
C ALA A 212 -8.01 -10.43 -11.09
N TRP A 213 -7.76 -10.61 -9.79
CA TRP A 213 -6.53 -11.19 -9.26
C TRP A 213 -6.33 -12.64 -9.71
N GLU A 214 -7.36 -13.49 -9.63
CA GLU A 214 -7.28 -14.89 -10.08
C GLU A 214 -6.98 -14.97 -11.59
N ALA A 215 -7.59 -14.10 -12.40
CA ALA A 215 -7.31 -14.03 -13.82
C ALA A 215 -5.85 -13.61 -14.11
N ALA A 216 -5.32 -12.64 -13.35
CA ALA A 216 -3.95 -12.18 -13.45
C ALA A 216 -2.95 -13.30 -13.08
N VAL A 217 -3.15 -13.95 -11.94
CA VAL A 217 -2.29 -15.05 -11.45
C VAL A 217 -2.34 -16.25 -12.40
N ALA A 218 -3.49 -16.53 -13.00
CA ALA A 218 -3.65 -17.62 -13.98
C ALA A 218 -3.08 -17.31 -15.37
N GLY A 219 -2.57 -16.09 -15.62
CA GLY A 219 -2.12 -15.69 -16.95
C GLY A 219 -3.24 -15.67 -18.00
N ASN A 220 -4.50 -15.43 -17.59
CA ASN A 220 -5.66 -15.52 -18.46
C ASN A 220 -6.13 -14.13 -18.91
N GLN A 221 -5.62 -13.66 -20.05
CA GLN A 221 -5.95 -12.35 -20.62
C GLN A 221 -7.46 -12.13 -20.78
N ALA A 222 -8.20 -13.11 -21.34
CA ALA A 222 -9.62 -12.94 -21.62
C ALA A 222 -10.47 -12.83 -20.34
N ALA A 223 -10.12 -13.57 -19.30
CA ALA A 223 -10.76 -13.44 -17.99
C ALA A 223 -10.40 -12.08 -17.34
N PHE A 224 -9.15 -11.66 -17.48
CA PHE A 224 -8.66 -10.40 -16.94
C PHE A 224 -9.36 -9.19 -17.59
N ASP A 225 -9.48 -9.21 -18.92
CA ASP A 225 -10.14 -8.14 -19.69
C ASP A 225 -11.60 -7.91 -19.27
N LYS A 226 -12.25 -8.96 -18.78
CA LYS A 226 -13.61 -8.88 -18.24
C LYS A 226 -13.64 -8.44 -16.78
N ALA A 227 -12.77 -9.02 -15.95
CA ALA A 227 -12.82 -8.86 -14.50
C ALA A 227 -12.25 -7.52 -14.03
N PHE A 228 -11.13 -7.08 -14.60
CA PHE A 228 -10.44 -5.87 -14.15
C PHE A 228 -11.27 -4.59 -14.32
N PRO A 229 -11.91 -4.31 -15.48
CA PRO A 229 -12.80 -3.16 -15.59
C PRO A 229 -14.03 -3.26 -14.68
N ALA A 230 -14.47 -4.48 -14.31
CA ALA A 230 -15.57 -4.68 -13.39
C ALA A 230 -15.18 -4.34 -11.94
N ALA A 231 -13.94 -4.66 -11.54
CA ALA A 231 -13.39 -4.28 -10.24
C ALA A 231 -13.34 -2.75 -10.08
N ILE A 232 -12.74 -2.04 -11.06
CA ILE A 232 -12.66 -0.57 -11.06
C ILE A 232 -14.06 0.07 -11.04
N LYS A 233 -15.02 -0.49 -11.79
CA LYS A 233 -16.42 -0.01 -11.74
C LYS A 233 -17.06 -0.19 -10.38
N SER A 234 -16.69 -1.22 -9.64
CA SER A 234 -17.19 -1.44 -8.27
C SER A 234 -16.51 -0.52 -7.26
N PHE A 235 -15.24 -0.19 -7.45
CA PHE A 235 -14.54 0.87 -6.73
C PHE A 235 -15.25 2.22 -6.93
N LEU A 236 -15.40 2.68 -8.18
CA LEU A 236 -15.98 3.99 -8.52
C LEU A 236 -17.46 4.19 -8.13
N LYS A 237 -18.16 3.13 -7.73
CA LYS A 237 -19.55 3.19 -7.27
C LYS A 237 -19.68 3.46 -5.78
N ARG A 238 -18.60 3.43 -5.00
CA ARG A 238 -18.66 3.72 -3.57
C ARG A 238 -18.70 5.23 -3.37
N GLU A 239 -19.75 5.69 -2.71
CA GLU A 239 -19.87 7.08 -2.26
C GLU A 239 -19.29 7.26 -0.85
N ASP A 240 -19.09 6.17 -0.10
CA ASP A 240 -18.89 6.18 1.37
C ASP A 240 -17.61 5.48 1.87
N ASP A 241 -16.55 5.30 1.07
CA ASP A 241 -15.27 4.79 1.62
C ASP A 241 -14.33 5.92 2.02
N PRO A 242 -14.16 6.22 3.32
CA PRO A 242 -13.24 7.25 3.79
C PRO A 242 -11.76 6.87 3.60
N SER A 243 -11.44 5.60 3.29
CA SER A 243 -10.05 5.11 3.13
C SER A 243 -9.47 5.33 1.73
N GLU A 244 -10.27 5.69 0.73
CA GLU A 244 -9.82 5.93 -0.64
C GLU A 244 -9.63 7.43 -0.87
N TYR A 245 -8.73 8.03 -0.07
CA TYR A 245 -8.58 9.47 0.18
C TYR A 245 -8.39 10.36 -1.08
N PHE A 246 -8.04 9.75 -2.21
CA PHE A 246 -7.80 10.45 -3.48
C PHE A 246 -8.66 9.95 -4.64
N GLY A 247 -9.47 8.90 -4.46
CA GLY A 247 -10.23 8.32 -5.57
C GLY A 247 -9.35 7.55 -6.59
N VAL A 248 -8.16 7.14 -6.16
CA VAL A 248 -7.31 6.18 -6.85
C VAL A 248 -7.64 4.77 -6.36
N ALA A 249 -7.85 3.86 -7.30
CA ALA A 249 -8.14 2.45 -7.07
C ALA A 249 -6.86 1.69 -6.71
N MET A 250 -6.45 1.76 -5.45
CA MET A 250 -5.18 1.21 -4.96
C MET A 250 -5.11 -0.32 -5.10
N ASP A 251 -6.19 -1.01 -4.75
CA ASP A 251 -6.24 -2.47 -4.86
C ASP A 251 -6.18 -2.94 -6.33
N GLU A 252 -6.85 -2.22 -7.24
CA GLU A 252 -6.75 -2.47 -8.67
C GLU A 252 -5.39 -2.08 -9.23
N THR A 253 -4.77 -1.03 -8.69
CA THR A 253 -3.39 -0.69 -9.03
C THR A 253 -2.47 -1.87 -8.72
N VAL A 254 -2.58 -2.46 -7.53
CA VAL A 254 -1.84 -3.69 -7.18
C VAL A 254 -2.07 -4.80 -8.21
N ILE A 255 -3.32 -5.12 -8.53
CA ILE A 255 -3.65 -6.17 -9.52
C ILE A 255 -3.10 -5.84 -10.91
N GLY A 256 -3.22 -4.59 -11.36
CA GLY A 256 -2.71 -4.15 -12.65
C GLY A 256 -1.19 -4.27 -12.76
N LEU A 257 -0.46 -3.97 -11.69
CA LEU A 257 0.99 -4.15 -11.62
C LEU A 257 1.38 -5.64 -11.65
N ILE A 258 0.68 -6.48 -10.87
CA ILE A 258 0.88 -7.94 -10.88
C ILE A 258 0.61 -8.53 -12.28
N THR A 259 -0.44 -8.04 -12.95
CA THR A 259 -0.80 -8.43 -14.32
C THR A 259 0.32 -8.10 -15.30
N LYS A 260 0.85 -6.88 -15.24
CA LYS A 260 1.99 -6.47 -16.09
C LYS A 260 3.21 -7.35 -15.83
N ARG A 261 3.52 -7.67 -14.57
CA ARG A 261 4.58 -8.62 -14.19
C ARG A 261 4.38 -10.00 -14.84
N ALA A 262 3.14 -10.47 -14.89
CA ALA A 262 2.78 -11.76 -15.49
C ALA A 262 2.80 -11.76 -17.03
N GLY A 263 3.16 -10.64 -17.67
CA GLY A 263 3.24 -10.53 -19.14
C GLY A 263 1.89 -10.33 -19.82
N LEU A 264 0.84 -10.03 -19.04
CA LEU A 264 -0.48 -9.69 -19.56
C LEU A 264 -0.56 -8.19 -19.86
N SER A 265 -1.42 -7.84 -20.82
CA SER A 265 -1.69 -6.44 -21.16
C SER A 265 -2.82 -5.88 -20.31
N PHE A 266 -2.79 -4.56 -20.06
CA PHE A 266 -3.95 -3.85 -19.55
C PHE A 266 -5.09 -3.90 -20.57
N PRO A 267 -6.34 -4.12 -20.14
CA PRO A 267 -7.49 -4.12 -21.04
C PRO A 267 -7.75 -2.74 -21.62
N ASP A 268 -8.40 -2.72 -22.78
CA ASP A 268 -8.97 -1.49 -23.30
C ASP A 268 -10.15 -1.05 -22.43
N MET A 269 -10.09 0.20 -21.95
CA MET A 269 -11.01 0.75 -20.96
C MET A 269 -11.30 2.20 -21.30
N SER A 270 -12.43 2.72 -20.81
CA SER A 270 -12.74 4.14 -20.97
C SER A 270 -11.76 5.01 -20.18
N ASP A 271 -11.57 6.25 -20.63
CA ASP A 271 -10.71 7.24 -19.96
C ASP A 271 -11.01 7.37 -18.47
N LYS A 272 -12.30 7.30 -18.08
CA LYS A 272 -12.72 7.33 -16.68
C LYS A 272 -12.16 6.16 -15.85
N LEU A 273 -12.11 4.94 -16.40
CA LEU A 273 -11.56 3.80 -15.69
C LEU A 273 -10.02 3.85 -15.66
N ASN A 274 -9.40 4.29 -16.77
CA ASN A 274 -7.95 4.50 -16.82
C ASN A 274 -7.50 5.57 -15.81
N ALA A 275 -8.28 6.63 -15.62
CA ALA A 275 -7.99 7.69 -14.66
C ALA A 275 -7.94 7.21 -13.20
N ALA A 276 -8.65 6.12 -12.87
CA ALA A 276 -8.73 5.59 -11.51
C ALA A 276 -7.52 4.74 -11.11
N VAL A 277 -6.74 4.22 -12.06
CA VAL A 277 -5.67 3.24 -11.76
C VAL A 277 -4.31 3.85 -12.05
N MET A 278 -3.37 3.71 -11.11
CA MET A 278 -1.99 4.12 -11.35
C MET A 278 -1.28 3.12 -12.25
N THR A 279 -0.56 3.66 -13.23
CA THR A 279 0.31 2.91 -14.12
C THR A 279 1.63 3.65 -14.24
N ARG A 280 2.68 2.96 -14.68
CA ARG A 280 3.94 3.63 -14.99
C ARG A 280 3.76 4.74 -16.02
N LYS A 281 2.98 4.48 -17.08
CA LYS A 281 2.63 5.47 -18.11
C LYS A 281 1.96 6.71 -17.54
N SER A 282 0.97 6.54 -16.67
CA SER A 282 0.23 7.67 -16.10
C SER A 282 1.07 8.52 -15.13
N LEU A 283 2.13 7.95 -14.57
CA LEU A 283 3.11 8.66 -13.76
C LEU A 283 4.35 9.14 -14.56
N GLY A 284 4.40 8.92 -15.88
CA GLY A 284 5.55 9.31 -16.69
C GLY A 284 6.81 8.45 -16.45
N LEU A 285 6.67 7.25 -15.89
CA LEU A 285 7.78 6.33 -15.60
C LEU A 285 8.13 5.39 -16.77
N ASP A 286 7.30 5.35 -17.82
CA ASP A 286 7.55 4.54 -19.02
C ASP A 286 8.47 5.23 -20.04
N SER A 287 8.99 6.42 -19.73
CA SER A 287 10.04 7.07 -20.50
C SER A 287 11.42 6.47 -20.16
N THR A 288 11.70 5.30 -20.71
CA THR A 288 13.07 5.01 -21.15
C THR A 288 13.20 5.60 -22.55
N PRO A 289 14.14 6.52 -22.83
CA PRO A 289 14.44 6.95 -24.20
C PRO A 289 14.86 5.77 -25.09
#